data_AF-A0A7R7IC47-F1
#
_entry.id   AF-A0A7R7IC47-F1
#
_cell.length_a   1.000
_cell.length_b   1.000
_cell.length_c   1.000
_cell.angle_alpha   90.00
_cell.angle_beta   90.00
_cell.angle_gamma   90.00
#
_symmetry.space_group_name_H-M   'P 1'
#
loop_
_entity.id
_entity.type
_entity.pdbx_description
1 polymer ?
#
loop_
_entity_poly.entity_id
_entity_poly.type
_entity_poly.pdbx_seq_one_letter_code
_entity_poly.pdbx_strand_id
1 'polypeptide(L)'
;MKKKFLYVFLIVFSVILLVCSRSYSSPILGVYTFDKVVYFPPFSSSSLDYIENRMKDTKCTIHKDIFRIDSSKEHVKLDHPSYEKKKMDKEMIHSLNKATFQLLSLSDYKNCYKYSISNNKKQKANYCLYVMDNELWLASFIKKPSIDSDIMLNIYKLK
;
A
#
# COMPACT_ATOMS: atom_id res chain seq x y z
N MET A 1 51.00 -22.73 8.95
CA MET A 1 50.27 -21.44 9.15
C MET A 1 49.27 -21.12 8.03
N LYS A 2 49.52 -21.47 6.77
CA LYS A 2 48.63 -21.15 5.62
C LYS A 2 47.19 -21.69 5.72
N LYS A 3 46.98 -22.87 6.31
CA LYS A 3 45.63 -23.48 6.46
C LYS A 3 44.74 -22.77 7.48
N LYS A 4 45.31 -22.20 8.56
CA LYS A 4 44.53 -21.47 9.57
C LYS A 4 44.01 -20.13 9.04
N PHE A 5 44.76 -19.50 8.14
CA PHE A 5 44.36 -18.26 7.47
C PHE A 5 43.18 -18.48 6.50
N LEU A 6 43.16 -19.64 5.82
CA LEU A 6 42.08 -20.02 4.92
C LEU A 6 40.74 -20.14 5.66
N TYR A 7 40.73 -20.78 6.84
CA TYR A 7 39.51 -20.93 7.65
C TYR A 7 38.98 -19.59 8.17
N VAL A 8 39.85 -18.70 8.63
CA VAL A 8 39.44 -17.37 9.10
C VAL A 8 38.85 -16.53 7.96
N PHE A 9 39.45 -16.58 6.76
CA PHE A 9 38.92 -15.89 5.60
C PHE A 9 37.56 -16.44 5.16
N LEU A 10 37.36 -17.76 5.22
CA LEU A 10 36.10 -18.41 4.84
C LEU A 10 34.97 -18.09 5.83
N ILE A 11 35.27 -17.98 7.12
CA ILE A 11 34.31 -17.56 8.15
C ILE A 11 33.96 -16.09 7.98
N VAL A 12 34.93 -15.20 7.77
CA VAL A 12 34.67 -13.77 7.55
C VAL A 12 33.86 -13.53 6.27
N PHE A 13 34.17 -14.24 5.18
CA PHE A 13 33.42 -14.17 3.93
C PHE A 13 31.99 -14.71 4.08
N SER A 14 31.79 -15.78 4.86
CA SER A 14 30.47 -16.32 5.21
C SER A 14 29.62 -15.30 5.98
N VAL A 15 30.21 -14.54 6.91
CA VAL A 15 29.48 -13.52 7.67
C VAL A 15 29.12 -12.32 6.80
N ILE A 16 29.98 -11.92 5.85
CA ILE A 16 29.72 -10.82 4.92
C ILE A 16 28.56 -11.17 3.96
N LEU A 17 28.48 -12.41 3.47
CA LEU A 17 27.39 -12.87 2.59
C LEU A 17 26.02 -12.90 3.31
N LEU A 18 25.99 -13.17 4.61
CA LEU A 18 24.77 -13.11 5.43
C LEU A 18 24.26 -11.67 5.65
N VAL A 19 25.14 -10.67 5.57
CA VAL A 19 24.78 -9.25 5.73
C VAL A 19 24.32 -8.62 4.41
N CYS A 20 24.80 -9.10 3.25
CA CYS A 20 24.42 -8.58 1.93
C CYS A 20 23.07 -9.09 1.38
N SER A 21 22.41 -10.06 2.02
CA SER A 21 21.11 -10.59 1.57
C SER A 21 19.90 -9.92 2.21
N ARG A 22 20.08 -8.96 3.14
CA ARG A 22 19.03 -8.03 3.53
C ARG A 22 18.82 -6.98 2.44
N SER A 23 18.34 -7.43 1.28
CA SER A 23 17.56 -6.57 0.40
C SER A 23 16.40 -6.06 1.24
N TYR A 24 16.41 -4.77 1.56
CA TYR A 24 15.29 -4.08 2.19
C TYR A 24 14.11 -4.14 1.20
N SER A 25 13.41 -5.26 1.15
CA SER A 25 12.14 -5.35 0.42
C SER A 25 11.18 -4.42 1.14
N SER A 26 10.81 -3.32 0.48
CA SER A 26 9.77 -2.44 1.01
C SER A 26 8.53 -3.29 1.31
N PRO A 27 7.92 -3.16 2.50
CA PRO A 27 6.89 -4.10 2.98
C PRO A 27 5.61 -4.11 2.12
N ILE A 28 5.50 -3.17 1.18
CA ILE A 28 4.34 -3.03 0.29
C ILE A 28 4.55 -3.68 -1.09
N LEU A 29 5.77 -4.14 -1.41
CA LEU A 29 6.04 -4.72 -2.73
C LEU A 29 5.53 -6.16 -2.79
N GLY A 30 4.72 -6.45 -3.80
CA GLY A 30 4.09 -7.75 -3.96
C GLY A 30 2.96 -7.75 -4.98
N VAL A 31 2.41 -8.92 -5.20
CA VAL A 31 1.16 -9.11 -5.93
C VAL A 31 0.12 -9.53 -4.91
N TYR A 32 -0.92 -8.74 -4.78
CA TYR A 32 -1.98 -8.95 -3.82
C TYR A 32 -3.30 -9.21 -4.55
N THR A 33 -4.20 -9.86 -3.84
CA THR A 33 -5.59 -10.03 -4.24
C THR A 33 -6.48 -9.19 -3.34
N PHE A 34 -7.59 -8.73 -3.90
CA PHE A 34 -8.65 -8.11 -3.12
C PHE A 34 -9.19 -9.10 -2.07
N ASP A 35 -9.32 -8.64 -0.83
CA ASP A 35 -9.90 -9.42 0.26
C ASP A 35 -11.34 -8.98 0.57
N LYS A 36 -11.52 -7.71 0.98
CA LYS A 36 -12.83 -7.15 1.33
C LYS A 36 -12.85 -5.62 1.26
N VAL A 37 -14.05 -5.05 1.24
CA VAL A 37 -14.24 -3.61 1.44
C VAL A 37 -14.07 -3.28 2.92
N VAL A 38 -13.16 -2.34 3.22
CA VAL A 38 -12.94 -1.80 4.56
C VAL A 38 -13.82 -0.57 4.78
N TYR A 39 -13.98 0.25 3.74
CA TYR A 39 -14.85 1.42 3.76
C TYR A 39 -15.38 1.70 2.37
N PHE A 40 -16.64 2.13 2.30
CA PHE A 40 -17.25 2.75 1.13
C PHE A 40 -18.16 3.89 1.61
N PRO A 41 -18.42 4.93 0.80
CA PRO A 41 -19.12 6.11 1.27
C PRO A 41 -20.59 5.80 1.53
N PRO A 42 -21.19 6.28 2.64
CA PRO A 42 -22.58 5.99 2.98
C PRO A 42 -23.59 6.54 1.95
N PHE A 43 -23.22 7.58 1.21
CA PHE A 43 -24.04 8.17 0.15
C PHE A 43 -23.75 7.58 -1.24
N SER A 44 -23.06 6.45 -1.32
CA SER A 44 -22.87 5.71 -2.57
C SER A 44 -24.20 5.18 -3.07
N SER A 45 -24.47 5.33 -4.37
CA SER A 45 -25.60 4.66 -5.03
C SER A 45 -25.36 3.16 -5.28
N SER A 46 -24.13 2.67 -5.03
CA SER A 46 -23.75 1.26 -5.16
C SER A 46 -23.87 0.53 -3.82
N SER A 47 -24.35 -0.71 -3.84
CA SER A 47 -24.35 -1.59 -2.67
C SER A 47 -22.96 -2.17 -2.38
N LEU A 48 -22.74 -2.58 -1.13
CA LEU A 48 -21.54 -3.31 -0.72
C LEU A 48 -21.33 -4.56 -1.59
N ASP A 49 -22.36 -5.39 -1.74
CA ASP A 49 -22.33 -6.62 -2.55
C ASP A 49 -21.90 -6.36 -3.99
N TYR A 50 -22.38 -5.25 -4.57
CA TYR A 50 -21.99 -4.86 -5.92
C TYR A 50 -20.50 -4.50 -6.00
N ILE A 51 -19.98 -3.75 -5.02
CA ILE A 51 -18.55 -3.38 -4.97
C ILE A 51 -17.69 -4.63 -4.74
N GLU A 52 -18.05 -5.49 -3.79
CA GLU A 52 -17.31 -6.73 -3.51
C GLU A 52 -17.29 -7.65 -4.73
N ASN A 53 -18.43 -7.84 -5.40
CA ASN A 53 -18.50 -8.64 -6.62
C ASN A 53 -17.69 -8.02 -7.77
N ARG A 54 -17.66 -6.68 -7.89
CA ARG A 54 -16.82 -5.99 -8.89
C ARG A 54 -15.33 -6.17 -8.62
N MET A 55 -14.92 -6.14 -7.35
CA MET A 55 -13.52 -6.26 -6.94
C MET A 55 -13.06 -7.71 -6.78
N LYS A 56 -13.98 -8.68 -6.87
CA LYS A 56 -13.67 -10.11 -6.85
C LYS A 56 -12.58 -10.46 -7.86
N ASP A 57 -11.62 -11.27 -7.43
CA ASP A 57 -10.47 -11.72 -8.22
C ASP A 57 -9.55 -10.59 -8.73
N THR A 58 -9.74 -9.35 -8.26
CA THR A 58 -8.89 -8.22 -8.63
C THR A 58 -7.48 -8.41 -8.08
N LYS A 59 -6.50 -8.26 -8.96
CA LYS A 59 -5.07 -8.32 -8.60
C LYS A 59 -4.48 -6.93 -8.54
N CYS A 60 -3.80 -6.62 -7.45
CA CYS A 60 -3.03 -5.40 -7.26
C CYS A 60 -1.55 -5.75 -7.28
N THR A 61 -0.82 -5.30 -8.30
CA THR A 61 0.64 -5.43 -8.39
C THR A 61 1.28 -4.14 -7.92
N ILE A 62 2.13 -4.23 -6.91
CA ILE A 62 2.90 -3.13 -6.36
C ILE A 62 4.38 -3.49 -6.53
N HIS A 63 5.03 -2.88 -7.51
CA HIS A 63 6.42 -3.12 -7.85
C HIS A 63 7.16 -1.80 -8.04
N LYS A 64 8.50 -1.83 -8.00
CA LYS A 64 9.32 -0.64 -8.24
C LYS A 64 9.07 -0.02 -9.62
N ASP A 65 8.79 -0.85 -10.61
CA ASP A 65 8.64 -0.43 -12.00
C ASP A 65 7.19 -0.30 -12.45
N ILE A 66 6.25 -0.85 -11.68
CA ILE A 66 4.83 -0.85 -12.05
C ILE A 66 3.91 -0.88 -10.83
N PHE A 67 2.90 -0.02 -10.85
CA PHE A 67 1.70 -0.16 -10.04
C PHE A 67 0.54 -0.51 -10.97
N ARG A 68 -0.15 -1.62 -10.69
CA ARG A 68 -1.23 -2.09 -11.56
C ARG A 68 -2.38 -2.66 -10.76
N ILE A 69 -3.61 -2.36 -11.17
CA ILE A 69 -4.83 -2.99 -10.68
C ILE A 69 -5.50 -3.64 -11.88
N ASP A 70 -5.63 -4.96 -11.85
CA ASP A 70 -6.27 -5.75 -12.89
C ASP A 70 -7.56 -6.35 -12.34
N SER A 71 -8.69 -5.90 -12.86
CA SER A 71 -10.00 -6.50 -12.61
C SER A 71 -10.73 -6.73 -13.93
N SER A 72 -11.89 -7.39 -13.89
CA SER A 72 -12.73 -7.57 -15.08
C SER A 72 -13.37 -6.28 -15.59
N LYS A 73 -13.35 -5.19 -14.81
CA LYS A 73 -14.05 -3.92 -15.10
C LYS A 73 -13.15 -2.70 -15.13
N GLU A 74 -11.95 -2.81 -14.57
CA GLU A 74 -11.03 -1.69 -14.36
C GLU A 74 -9.59 -2.16 -14.50
N HIS A 75 -8.84 -1.43 -15.31
CA HIS A 75 -7.41 -1.60 -15.52
C HIS A 75 -6.71 -0.28 -15.21
N VAL A 76 -6.06 -0.23 -14.06
CA VAL A 76 -5.19 0.90 -13.69
C VAL A 76 -3.76 0.45 -13.92
N LYS A 77 -2.98 1.25 -14.62
CA LYS A 77 -1.54 1.01 -14.80
C LYS A 77 -0.79 2.31 -14.63
N LEU A 78 0.27 2.26 -13.85
CA LEU A 78 1.22 3.34 -13.66
C LEU A 78 2.63 2.80 -13.76
N ASP A 79 3.35 3.23 -14.79
CA ASP A 79 4.74 2.87 -15.02
C ASP A 79 5.69 3.73 -14.16
N HIS A 80 6.75 3.10 -13.65
CA HIS A 80 7.77 3.71 -12.80
C HIS A 80 7.17 4.50 -11.61
N PRO A 81 6.33 3.87 -10.78
CA PRO A 81 5.73 4.53 -9.64
C PRO A 81 6.78 4.90 -8.59
N SER A 82 6.54 6.02 -7.89
CA SER A 82 7.24 6.37 -6.67
C SER A 82 6.31 6.21 -5.47
N TYR A 83 6.86 5.65 -4.38
CA TYR A 83 6.15 5.38 -3.14
C TYR A 83 6.77 6.17 -1.99
N GLU A 84 6.07 7.19 -1.51
CA GLU A 84 6.51 8.00 -0.39
C GLU A 84 5.89 7.50 0.91
N LYS A 85 6.71 6.88 1.77
CA LYS A 85 6.29 6.39 3.09
C LYS A 85 6.25 7.53 4.10
N LYS A 86 5.09 7.72 4.75
CA LYS A 86 4.93 8.61 5.91
C LYS A 86 4.29 7.86 7.07
N LYS A 87 4.90 7.95 8.27
CA LYS A 87 4.25 7.47 9.51
C LYS A 87 3.05 8.36 9.79
N MET A 88 1.90 7.76 10.09
CA MET A 88 0.69 8.52 10.40
C MET A 88 0.80 9.07 11.82
N ASP A 89 0.68 10.39 11.91
CA ASP A 89 0.52 11.09 13.18
C ASP A 89 -0.97 11.10 13.61
N LYS A 90 -1.24 11.66 14.78
CA LYS A 90 -2.59 11.75 15.34
C LYS A 90 -3.55 12.51 14.44
N GLU A 91 -3.08 13.54 13.73
CA GLU A 91 -3.92 14.34 12.83
C GLU A 91 -4.30 13.57 11.58
N MET A 92 -3.36 12.80 11.01
CA MET A 92 -3.62 11.92 9.86
C MET A 92 -4.60 10.81 10.24
N ILE A 93 -4.44 10.20 11.42
CA ILE A 93 -5.37 9.18 11.94
C ILE A 93 -6.76 9.80 12.15
N HIS A 94 -6.83 10.96 12.81
CA HIS A 94 -8.09 11.67 13.03
C HIS A 94 -8.78 12.03 11.72
N SER A 95 -8.02 12.52 10.73
CA SER A 95 -8.53 12.85 9.41
C SER A 95 -9.07 11.63 8.66
N LEU A 96 -8.38 10.48 8.75
CA LEU A 96 -8.86 9.22 8.16
C LEU A 96 -10.13 8.72 8.85
N ASN A 97 -10.19 8.77 10.18
CA ASN A 97 -11.40 8.43 10.94
C ASN A 97 -12.57 9.34 10.54
N LYS A 98 -12.34 10.65 10.43
CA LYS A 98 -13.37 11.60 9.99
C LYS A 98 -13.82 11.32 8.56
N ALA A 99 -12.89 11.09 7.63
CA ALA A 99 -13.18 10.78 6.24
C ALA A 99 -13.98 9.48 6.06
N THR A 100 -13.87 8.57 7.03
CA THR A 100 -14.57 7.29 7.05
C THR A 100 -15.78 7.30 7.99
N PHE A 101 -16.29 8.48 8.38
CA PHE A 101 -17.44 8.66 9.27
C PHE A 101 -17.32 7.90 10.60
N GLN A 102 -16.09 7.74 11.10
CA GLN A 102 -15.75 7.00 12.33
C GLN A 102 -16.10 5.51 12.26
N LEU A 103 -16.34 4.97 11.05
CA LEU A 103 -16.60 3.55 10.85
C LEU A 103 -15.34 2.70 11.02
N LEU A 104 -14.15 3.31 10.91
CA LEU A 104 -12.88 2.65 11.17
C LEU A 104 -12.39 2.94 12.59
N SER A 105 -12.24 1.86 13.37
CA SER A 105 -11.49 1.90 14.63
C SER A 105 -10.01 1.75 14.32
N LEU A 106 -9.29 2.88 14.27
CA LEU A 106 -7.84 2.88 14.07
C LEU A 106 -7.03 2.81 15.38
N SER A 107 -7.69 2.85 16.54
CA SER A 107 -7.04 2.81 17.86
C SER A 107 -6.31 1.50 18.12
N ASP A 108 -6.72 0.43 17.44
CA ASP A 108 -6.22 -0.93 17.69
C ASP A 108 -4.88 -1.19 16.99
N TYR A 109 -4.49 -0.31 16.06
CA TYR A 109 -3.25 -0.43 15.30
C TYR A 109 -2.12 0.36 15.95
N LYS A 110 -0.96 -0.29 16.09
CA LYS A 110 0.23 0.33 16.72
C LYS A 110 1.10 1.06 15.71
N ASN A 111 1.19 0.52 14.50
CA ASN A 111 2.05 1.03 13.44
C ASN A 111 1.22 1.36 12.19
N CYS A 112 0.91 2.65 12.02
CA CYS A 112 0.16 3.14 10.88
C CYS A 112 1.06 3.93 9.94
N TYR A 113 1.13 3.53 8.67
CA TYR A 113 1.87 4.25 7.63
C TYR A 113 0.98 4.50 6.42
N LYS A 114 1.15 5.67 5.80
CA LYS A 114 0.59 5.99 4.49
C LYS A 114 1.70 5.96 3.45
N TYR A 115 1.45 5.32 2.31
CA TYR A 115 2.29 5.41 1.13
C TYR A 115 1.55 6.17 0.05
N SER A 116 2.03 7.37 -0.27
CA SER A 116 1.51 8.14 -1.40
C SER A 116 2.12 7.57 -2.69
N ILE A 117 1.27 7.31 -3.69
CA ILE A 117 1.70 6.80 -5.00
C ILE A 117 1.73 7.96 -5.99
N SER A 118 2.85 8.12 -6.69
CA SER A 118 3.00 9.16 -7.72
C SER A 118 3.65 8.60 -8.97
N ASN A 119 3.38 9.21 -10.13
CA ASN A 119 4.08 8.88 -11.37
C ASN A 119 5.49 9.49 -11.42
N ASN A 120 6.22 9.19 -12.50
CA ASN A 120 7.56 9.75 -12.77
C ASN A 120 7.60 11.30 -12.80
N LYS A 121 6.48 11.97 -13.08
CA LYS A 121 6.33 13.44 -13.04
C LYS A 121 5.92 13.97 -11.66
N LYS A 122 5.96 13.13 -10.61
CA LYS A 122 5.50 13.43 -9.24
C LYS A 122 4.02 13.81 -9.14
N GLN A 123 3.22 13.48 -10.16
CA GLN A 123 1.77 13.66 -10.08
C GLN A 123 1.19 12.52 -9.25
N LYS A 124 0.49 12.89 -8.17
CA LYS A 124 -0.18 11.93 -7.30
C LYS A 124 -1.23 11.13 -8.06
N ALA A 125 -1.16 9.81 -7.94
CA ALA A 125 -2.20 8.91 -8.38
C ALA A 125 -3.47 9.11 -7.55
N ASN A 126 -4.60 8.63 -8.08
CA ASN A 126 -5.89 8.58 -7.39
C ASN A 126 -5.95 7.45 -6.33
N TYR A 127 -4.78 7.04 -5.83
CA TYR A 127 -4.60 5.88 -4.96
C TYR A 127 -3.52 6.17 -3.91
N CYS A 128 -3.73 5.66 -2.70
CA CYS A 128 -2.66 5.53 -1.71
C CYS A 128 -2.79 4.20 -0.96
N LEU A 129 -1.69 3.76 -0.35
CA LEU A 129 -1.71 2.57 0.49
C LEU A 129 -1.69 3.00 1.95
N TYR A 130 -2.38 2.24 2.79
CA TYR A 130 -2.21 2.28 4.22
C TYR A 130 -1.65 0.94 4.68
N VAL A 131 -0.60 0.99 5.48
CA VAL A 131 -0.06 -0.19 6.18
C VAL A 131 -0.42 -0.02 7.65
N MET A 132 -1.32 -0.87 8.13
CA MET A 132 -1.83 -0.88 9.49
C MET A 132 -1.35 -2.15 10.19
N ASP A 133 -0.24 -2.04 10.94
CA ASP A 133 0.56 -3.16 11.43
C ASP A 133 0.94 -4.14 10.31
N ASN A 134 0.27 -5.30 10.23
CA ASN A 134 0.51 -6.34 9.22
C ASN A 134 -0.52 -6.33 8.08
N GLU A 135 -1.44 -5.35 8.08
CA GLU A 135 -2.46 -5.23 7.05
C GLU A 135 -2.07 -4.21 5.99
N LEU A 136 -2.39 -4.51 4.73
CA LEU A 136 -2.23 -3.59 3.61
C LEU A 136 -3.61 -3.22 3.06
N TRP A 137 -3.90 -1.92 3.06
CA TRP A 137 -5.14 -1.38 2.52
C TRP A 137 -4.86 -0.46 1.34
N LEU A 138 -5.69 -0.53 0.31
CA LEU A 138 -5.67 0.34 -0.86
C LEU A 138 -6.85 1.31 -0.78
N ALA A 139 -6.56 2.60 -0.66
CA ALA A 139 -7.57 3.65 -0.72
C ALA A 139 -7.59 4.29 -2.11
N SER A 140 -8.80 4.57 -2.59
CA SER A 140 -9.07 5.22 -3.87
C SER A 140 -9.70 6.60 -3.64
N PHE A 141 -9.36 7.55 -4.52
CA PHE A 141 -9.75 8.94 -4.40
C PHE A 141 -10.23 9.50 -5.74
N ILE A 142 -11.14 10.47 -5.70
CA ILE A 142 -11.40 11.36 -6.84
C ILE A 142 -10.91 12.75 -6.48
N LYS A 143 -10.03 13.30 -7.34
CA LYS A 143 -9.72 14.73 -7.33
C LYS A 143 -10.93 15.52 -7.78
N LYS A 144 -11.42 16.43 -6.95
CA LYS A 144 -12.36 17.46 -7.39
C LYS A 144 -11.58 18.71 -7.79
N PRO A 145 -11.71 19.20 -9.04
CA PRO A 145 -10.99 20.41 -9.48
C PRO A 145 -11.40 21.68 -8.72
N SER A 146 -12.59 21.71 -8.12
CA SER A 146 -13.18 22.88 -7.48
C SER A 146 -13.06 22.92 -5.95
N ILE A 147 -12.54 21.85 -5.34
CA ILE A 147 -12.37 21.74 -3.89
C ILE A 147 -10.96 21.21 -3.66
N ASP A 148 -10.15 21.92 -2.87
CA ASP A 148 -8.78 21.53 -2.52
C ASP A 148 -8.68 20.25 -1.65
N SER A 149 -9.70 19.40 -1.67
CA SER A 149 -9.74 18.13 -0.97
C SER A 149 -10.10 16.96 -1.89
N ASP A 150 -9.26 15.93 -1.82
CA ASP A 150 -9.52 14.65 -2.47
C ASP A 150 -10.67 13.95 -1.75
N ILE A 151 -11.68 13.50 -2.49
CA ILE A 151 -12.78 12.71 -1.92
C ILE A 151 -12.35 11.25 -1.90
N MET A 152 -12.27 10.68 -0.71
CA MET A 152 -12.07 9.25 -0.52
C MET A 152 -13.32 8.50 -0.96
N LEU A 153 -13.14 7.56 -1.88
CA LEU A 153 -14.20 6.66 -2.33
C LEU A 153 -14.18 5.41 -1.47
N ASN A 154 -13.33 4.45 -1.81
CA ASN A 154 -13.32 3.14 -1.17
C ASN A 154 -11.95 2.87 -0.57
N ILE A 155 -11.96 2.13 0.54
CA ILE A 155 -10.78 1.47 1.09
C ILE A 155 -10.99 -0.03 0.98
N TYR A 156 -10.01 -0.71 0.41
CA TYR A 156 -10.01 -2.15 0.20
C TYR A 156 -8.88 -2.79 0.99
N LYS A 157 -9.15 -3.92 1.66
CA LYS A 157 -8.10 -4.75 2.24
C LYS A 157 -7.50 -5.65 1.15
N LEU A 158 -6.18 -5.77 1.16
CA LEU A 158 -5.40 -6.62 0.25
C LEU A 158 -4.81 -7.81 1.01
N LYS A 159 -4.69 -8.97 0.34
CA LYS A 159 -4.04 -10.20 0.86
C LYS A 159 -3.11 -10.83 -0.16
#